data_AF-A0A943X6W3-F1
#
_entry.id   AF-A0A943X6W3-F1
#
_cell.length_a   1.000
_cell.length_b   1.000
_cell.length_c   1.000
_cell.angle_alpha   90.00
_cell.angle_beta   90.00
_cell.angle_gamma   90.00
#
_symmetry.space_group_name_H-M   'P 1'
#
loop_
_entity.id
_entity.type
_entity.pdbx_description
1 polymer ?
#
loop_
_entity_poly.entity_id
_entity_poly.type
_entity_poly.pdbx_seq_one_letter_code
_entity_poly.pdbx_strand_id
1 'polypeptide(L)'
;MAQIKKIKVDKEKVNLAIQTGIPLTVTTYTLPVEMEGYIVDILDVFLKLLNMESYYEGLAYCVKELVNNAKKANTKRIYFANKGLNIKNIDDYEKGMQNFKMDTLTNINYFLEEQRKQGYFIKIIYQMRNNKIKVEIRNRAELTVFEYKRIHDKITRALQYTSVEEGITHLLDESEGAGLGLAIMVLILRRFGLTEDNYQILSENNETINRIIIPLDKAVEENIISLSREFANLVDSLPEFPENITQINNLINSPTSKMSDIARKISNDVSLTGELLKMVNSAAYMLPHPCQSIEDAVKYAGLRGIKNLLFSIGSMENLVTGSSEKSKKLWDHSYQVGFYAYNLARNFCRNRSNIEDSYVCGLLHDMGKIVFENARPNIFQKLEVICQKKNVSKEIFENLVAGCNHGEIGACIAEKWNFPPVLIDVLRYHHNPENAPESSKELTNIIYLADMIAHYSEGLIDFAQIDTDVLENFNITSEEQFQGIADRLSTSFNR
;
A
#
# COMPACT_ATOMS: atom_id res chain seq x y z
N MET A 1 26.38 6.18 -7.73
CA MET A 1 25.19 7.01 -7.43
C MET A 1 25.27 7.45 -5.98
N ALA A 2 24.85 8.68 -5.65
CA ALA A 2 24.92 9.19 -4.28
C ALA A 2 23.94 8.40 -3.39
N GLN A 3 24.41 7.88 -2.26
CA GLN A 3 23.55 7.30 -1.22
C GLN A 3 22.46 8.33 -0.86
N ILE A 4 21.19 7.97 -1.07
CA ILE A 4 20.04 8.74 -0.58
C ILE A 4 20.13 8.74 0.94
N LYS A 5 20.41 9.90 1.53
CA LYS A 5 20.73 9.98 2.95
C LYS A 5 19.43 10.19 3.72
N LYS A 6 18.81 9.10 4.19
CA LYS A 6 17.54 9.15 4.96
C LYS A 6 17.71 10.04 6.19
N ILE A 7 16.89 11.08 6.32
CA ILE A 7 16.90 11.98 7.47
C ILE A 7 16.21 11.25 8.63
N LYS A 8 16.95 10.93 9.70
CA LYS A 8 16.41 10.18 10.83
C LYS A 8 15.50 11.06 11.68
N VAL A 9 14.31 10.56 12.00
CA VAL A 9 13.36 11.22 12.92
C VAL A 9 13.82 11.06 14.37
N ASP A 10 13.88 12.17 15.10
CA ASP A 10 14.15 12.21 16.54
C ASP A 10 12.86 11.90 17.33
N LYS A 11 12.70 10.63 17.74
CA LYS A 11 11.52 10.16 18.47
C LYS A 11 11.35 10.84 19.82
N GLU A 12 12.43 11.18 20.52
CA GLU A 12 12.36 11.86 21.82
C GLU A 12 11.81 13.28 21.67
N LYS A 13 12.26 13.99 20.63
CA LYS A 13 11.74 15.32 20.30
C LYS A 13 10.26 15.29 19.93
N VAL A 14 9.81 14.28 19.17
CA VAL A 14 8.39 14.13 18.82
C VAL A 14 7.57 13.86 20.10
N ASN A 15 8.03 12.94 20.95
CA ASN A 15 7.35 12.62 22.21
C ASN A 15 7.27 13.85 23.13
N LEU A 16 8.36 14.63 23.26
CA LEU A 16 8.37 15.86 24.03
C LEU A 16 7.38 16.89 23.46
N ALA A 17 7.30 17.04 22.14
CA ALA A 17 6.35 17.93 21.48
C ALA A 17 4.89 17.53 21.76
N ILE A 18 4.59 16.23 21.77
CA ILE A 18 3.28 15.68 22.13
C ILE A 18 2.95 15.99 23.60
N GLN A 19 3.85 15.65 24.53
CA GLN A 19 3.64 15.84 25.97
C GLN A 19 3.48 17.31 26.38
N THR A 20 4.24 18.20 25.74
CA THR A 20 4.22 19.65 26.04
C THR A 20 3.19 20.43 25.22
N GLY A 21 2.64 19.82 24.16
CA GLY A 21 1.77 20.47 23.19
C GLY A 21 2.45 21.55 22.34
N ILE A 22 3.78 21.62 22.38
CA ILE A 22 4.59 22.54 21.57
C ILE A 22 4.56 22.06 20.11
N PRO A 23 4.31 22.94 19.13
CA PRO A 23 4.25 22.55 17.73
C PRO A 23 5.61 22.08 17.20
N LEU A 24 5.64 20.89 16.60
CA LEU A 24 6.78 20.40 15.84
C LEU A 24 6.72 20.97 14.42
N THR A 25 7.69 21.79 14.05
CA THR A 25 7.71 22.51 12.78
C THR A 25 8.85 22.04 11.88
N VAL A 26 8.53 21.71 10.63
CA VAL A 26 9.49 21.49 9.55
C VAL A 26 9.33 22.63 8.56
N THR A 27 10.40 23.38 8.30
CA THR A 27 10.41 24.45 7.28
C THR A 27 11.30 24.01 6.14
N THR A 28 10.78 24.06 4.92
CA THR A 28 11.58 23.78 3.73
C THR A 28 11.36 24.81 2.63
N TYR A 29 12.39 25.02 1.83
CA TYR A 29 12.40 25.91 0.66
C TYR A 29 12.43 25.12 -0.64
N THR A 30 12.89 23.88 -0.58
CA THR A 30 12.89 22.91 -1.68
C THR A 30 12.24 21.62 -1.19
N LEU A 31 11.56 20.88 -2.06
CA LEU A 31 10.95 19.59 -1.71
C LEU A 31 11.68 18.48 -2.48
N PRO A 32 12.90 18.10 -2.04
CA PRO A 32 13.53 16.87 -2.52
C PRO A 32 12.81 15.65 -1.93
N VAL A 33 12.95 14.50 -2.59
CA VAL A 33 12.34 13.22 -2.18
C VAL A 33 12.66 12.87 -0.73
N GLU A 34 13.90 13.10 -0.29
CA GLU A 34 14.35 12.86 1.10
C GLU A 34 13.56 13.68 2.14
N MET A 35 13.20 14.93 1.80
CA MET A 35 12.42 15.80 2.68
C MET A 35 10.94 15.39 2.68
N GLU A 36 10.41 14.97 1.52
CA GLU A 36 9.05 14.44 1.44
C GLU A 36 8.88 13.18 2.28
N GLY A 37 9.87 12.28 2.27
CA GLY A 37 9.94 11.12 3.16
C GLY A 37 10.01 11.53 4.63
N TYR A 38 10.93 12.42 4.99
CA TYR A 38 11.08 12.90 6.37
C TYR A 38 9.80 13.53 6.95
N ILE A 39 9.04 14.27 6.14
CA ILE A 39 7.77 14.88 6.57
C ILE A 39 6.75 13.80 6.97
N VAL A 40 6.63 12.71 6.20
CA VAL A 40 5.69 11.62 6.54
C VAL A 40 6.23 10.68 7.61
N ASP A 41 7.54 10.49 7.71
CA ASP A 41 8.15 9.73 8.81
C ASP A 41 7.89 10.40 10.17
N ILE A 42 7.91 11.74 10.22
CA ILE A 42 7.50 12.48 11.43
C ILE A 42 6.04 12.18 11.78
N LEU A 43 5.15 12.19 10.78
CA LEU A 43 3.72 11.91 10.98
C LEU A 43 3.52 10.48 11.49
N ASP A 44 4.22 9.49 10.94
CA ASP A 44 4.19 8.09 11.40
C ASP A 44 4.55 7.99 12.89
N VAL A 45 5.70 8.53 13.28
CA VAL A 45 6.13 8.54 14.69
C VAL A 45 5.11 9.28 15.58
N PHE A 46 4.55 10.38 15.10
CA PHE A 46 3.56 11.17 15.83
C PHE A 46 2.27 10.36 16.09
N LEU A 47 1.79 9.60 15.10
CA LEU A 47 0.58 8.79 15.20
C LEU A 47 0.80 7.51 16.03
N LYS A 48 1.95 6.83 15.88
CA LYS A 48 2.32 5.66 16.69
C LYS A 48 2.35 5.99 18.19
N LEU A 49 2.93 7.13 18.56
CA LEU A 49 2.95 7.59 19.96
C LEU A 49 1.57 7.92 20.53
N LEU A 50 0.56 8.09 19.66
CA LEU A 50 -0.83 8.36 20.03
C LEU A 50 -1.75 7.14 19.85
N ASN A 51 -1.21 5.97 19.46
CA ASN A 51 -1.97 4.77 19.09
C ASN A 51 -2.99 5.03 17.97
N MET A 52 -2.58 5.79 16.95
CA MET A 52 -3.41 6.16 15.80
C MET A 52 -2.80 5.68 14.47
N GLU A 53 -2.13 4.52 14.47
CA GLU A 53 -1.45 4.01 13.26
C GLU A 53 -2.41 3.85 12.07
N SER A 54 -3.67 3.50 12.32
CA SER A 54 -4.71 3.32 11.29
C SER A 54 -5.02 4.59 10.47
N TYR A 55 -4.58 5.77 10.93
CA TYR A 55 -4.76 7.03 10.22
C TYR A 55 -3.58 7.37 9.30
N TYR A 56 -2.44 6.68 9.47
CA TYR A 56 -1.16 7.08 8.86
C TYR A 56 -1.25 7.20 7.35
N GLU A 57 -1.69 6.16 6.64
CA GLU A 57 -1.71 6.17 5.18
C GLU A 57 -2.57 7.30 4.60
N GLY A 58 -3.79 7.47 5.12
CA GLY A 58 -4.70 8.50 4.66
C GLY A 58 -4.16 9.91 4.94
N LEU A 59 -3.63 10.14 6.14
CA LEU A 59 -3.07 11.45 6.50
C LEU A 59 -1.76 11.73 5.77
N ALA A 60 -0.92 10.72 5.51
CA ALA A 60 0.29 10.85 4.73
C ALA A 60 -0.04 11.30 3.29
N TYR A 61 -1.09 10.74 2.67
CA TYR A 61 -1.61 11.23 1.40
C TYR A 61 -2.04 12.70 1.50
N CYS A 62 -2.87 13.04 2.50
CA CYS A 62 -3.36 14.40 2.68
C CYS A 62 -2.21 15.40 2.83
N VAL A 63 -1.21 15.09 3.64
CA VAL A 63 -0.01 15.91 3.83
C VAL A 63 0.77 16.06 2.53
N LYS A 64 1.07 14.96 1.82
CA LYS A 64 1.77 15.00 0.53
C LYS A 64 1.04 15.86 -0.51
N GLU A 65 -0.28 15.73 -0.61
CA GLU A 65 -1.10 16.51 -1.55
C GLU A 65 -1.09 18.01 -1.19
N LEU A 66 -1.27 18.35 0.10
CA LEU A 66 -1.25 19.74 0.56
C LEU A 66 0.13 20.39 0.40
N VAL A 67 1.21 19.66 0.69
CA VAL A 67 2.60 20.10 0.47
C VAL A 67 2.87 20.34 -1.01
N ASN A 68 2.41 19.45 -1.90
CA ASN A 68 2.54 19.62 -3.35
C ASN A 68 1.72 20.82 -3.87
N ASN A 69 0.55 21.08 -3.30
CA ASN A 69 -0.26 22.24 -3.66
C ASN A 69 0.37 23.56 -3.17
N ALA A 70 0.95 23.57 -1.96
CA ALA A 70 1.76 24.68 -1.46
C ALA A 70 2.95 25.00 -2.37
N LYS A 71 3.69 23.97 -2.82
CA LYS A 71 4.78 24.10 -3.80
C LYS A 71 4.31 24.76 -5.09
N LYS A 72 3.21 24.27 -5.67
CA LYS A 72 2.64 24.83 -6.90
C LYS A 72 2.20 26.28 -6.71
N ALA A 73 1.58 26.60 -5.58
CA ALA A 73 1.14 27.96 -5.27
C ALA A 73 2.33 28.95 -5.22
N ASN A 74 3.43 28.57 -4.56
CA ASN A 74 4.66 29.36 -4.55
C ASN A 74 5.22 29.52 -5.98
N THR A 75 5.30 28.44 -6.77
CA THR A 75 5.76 28.49 -8.17
C THR A 75 4.91 29.45 -9.02
N LYS A 76 3.58 29.46 -8.85
CA LYS A 76 2.70 30.37 -9.57
C LYS A 76 3.06 31.84 -9.33
N ARG A 77 3.39 32.22 -8.09
CA ARG A 77 3.72 33.62 -7.78
C ARG A 77 4.93 34.10 -8.57
N ILE A 78 5.95 33.25 -8.68
CA ILE A 78 7.16 33.55 -9.47
C ILE A 78 6.87 33.52 -10.96
N TYR A 79 6.13 32.51 -11.43
CA TYR A 79 5.78 32.37 -12.84
C TYR A 79 5.02 33.59 -13.37
N PHE A 80 4.02 34.06 -12.63
CA PHE A 80 3.23 35.24 -12.99
C PHE A 80 4.07 36.51 -12.97
N ALA A 81 4.91 36.69 -11.95
CA ALA A 81 5.84 37.81 -11.88
C ALA A 81 6.80 37.84 -13.09
N ASN A 82 7.38 36.69 -13.46
CA ASN A 82 8.30 36.57 -14.59
C ASN A 82 7.64 36.87 -15.95
N LYS A 83 6.34 36.58 -16.09
CA LYS A 83 5.57 36.85 -17.31
C LYS A 83 4.95 38.26 -17.32
N GLY A 84 5.12 39.04 -16.25
CA GLY A 84 4.48 40.36 -16.10
C GLY A 84 2.95 40.29 -16.00
N LEU A 85 2.40 39.15 -15.57
CA LEU A 85 0.96 38.92 -15.44
C LEU A 85 0.48 39.20 -14.02
N ASN A 86 -0.67 39.85 -13.87
CA ASN A 86 -1.28 40.08 -12.57
C ASN A 86 -2.14 38.88 -12.15
N ILE A 87 -1.66 38.11 -11.17
CA ILE A 87 -2.36 36.92 -10.67
C ILE A 87 -3.74 37.22 -10.02
N LYS A 88 -3.99 38.48 -9.65
CA LYS A 88 -5.28 38.94 -9.09
C LYS A 88 -6.27 39.39 -10.18
N ASN A 89 -5.85 39.46 -11.45
CA ASN A 89 -6.71 39.74 -12.60
C ASN A 89 -7.13 38.42 -13.28
N ILE A 90 -8.40 38.29 -13.69
CA ILE A 90 -8.93 37.03 -14.22
C ILE A 90 -8.36 36.66 -15.60
N ASP A 91 -8.26 37.62 -16.51
CA ASP A 91 -7.78 37.38 -17.88
C ASP A 91 -6.30 36.99 -17.88
N ASP A 92 -5.50 37.69 -17.06
CA ASP A 92 -4.09 37.37 -16.83
C ASP A 92 -3.94 36.00 -16.15
N TYR A 93 -4.81 35.68 -15.18
CA TYR A 93 -4.82 34.39 -14.52
C TYR A 93 -5.09 33.25 -15.50
N GLU A 94 -6.13 33.35 -16.32
CA GLU A 94 -6.47 32.35 -17.33
C GLU A 94 -5.33 32.18 -18.34
N LYS A 95 -4.80 33.28 -18.87
CA LYS A 95 -3.67 33.29 -19.80
C LYS A 95 -2.41 32.64 -19.21
N GLY A 96 -2.08 32.97 -17.97
CA GLY A 96 -0.93 32.39 -17.27
C GLY A 96 -1.12 30.89 -17.01
N MET A 97 -2.33 30.46 -16.67
CA MET A 97 -2.61 29.07 -16.34
C MET A 97 -2.61 28.14 -17.55
N GLN A 98 -2.82 28.63 -18.77
CA GLN A 98 -2.78 27.82 -20.00
C GLN A 98 -1.44 27.10 -20.21
N ASN A 99 -0.32 27.81 -20.00
CA ASN A 99 1.02 27.27 -20.25
C ASN A 99 1.79 26.93 -18.97
N PHE A 100 1.26 27.27 -17.79
CA PHE A 100 1.93 27.10 -16.50
C PHE A 100 2.54 25.70 -16.30
N LYS A 101 1.77 24.64 -16.56
CA LYS A 101 2.24 23.25 -16.34
C LYS A 101 3.43 22.91 -17.23
N MET A 102 3.37 23.25 -18.51
CA MET A 102 4.41 22.94 -19.49
C MET A 102 5.69 23.77 -19.23
N ASP A 103 5.52 25.07 -18.97
CA ASP A 103 6.63 26.00 -18.74
C ASP A 103 7.40 25.69 -17.44
N THR A 104 6.70 25.20 -16.41
CA THR A 104 7.31 24.92 -15.09
C THR A 104 7.96 23.55 -14.99
N LEU A 105 7.40 22.53 -15.67
CA LEU A 105 7.99 21.18 -15.69
C LEU A 105 9.34 21.15 -16.41
N THR A 106 9.48 21.93 -17.49
CA THR A 106 10.73 22.02 -18.27
C THR A 106 11.86 22.73 -17.53
N ASN A 107 11.54 23.53 -16.50
CA ASN A 107 12.49 24.41 -15.80
C ASN A 107 12.41 24.29 -14.26
N ILE A 108 12.13 23.10 -13.73
CA ILE A 108 11.79 22.93 -12.32
C ILE A 108 12.87 23.46 -11.36
N ASN A 109 14.15 23.26 -11.69
CA ASN A 109 15.29 23.72 -10.87
C ASN A 109 15.37 25.24 -10.80
N TYR A 110 15.14 25.93 -11.91
CA TYR A 110 15.11 27.40 -11.95
C TYR A 110 14.04 27.95 -11.00
N PHE A 111 12.82 27.42 -11.06
CA PHE A 111 11.74 27.89 -10.18
C PHE A 111 12.00 27.59 -8.70
N LEU A 112 12.64 26.47 -8.37
CA LEU A 112 13.01 26.13 -7.00
C LEU A 112 14.10 27.07 -6.44
N GLU A 113 15.10 27.42 -7.25
CA GLU A 113 16.11 28.40 -6.87
C GLU A 113 15.52 29.79 -6.67
N GLU A 114 14.65 30.23 -7.57
CA GLU A 114 13.96 31.52 -7.45
C GLU A 114 13.06 31.58 -6.22
N GLN A 115 12.37 30.48 -5.88
CA GLN A 115 11.61 30.37 -4.62
C GLN A 115 12.49 30.63 -3.41
N ARG A 116 13.66 29.99 -3.37
CA ARG A 116 14.61 30.18 -2.28
C ARG A 116 15.13 31.61 -2.22
N LYS A 117 15.51 32.22 -3.35
CA LYS A 117 16.03 33.60 -3.42
C LYS A 117 14.99 34.62 -2.94
N GLN A 118 13.72 34.44 -3.29
CA GLN A 118 12.63 35.34 -2.92
C GLN A 118 11.99 35.00 -1.55
N GLY A 119 12.51 33.99 -0.84
CA GLY A 119 12.06 33.62 0.50
C GLY A 119 10.67 32.99 0.55
N TYR A 120 10.27 32.28 -0.51
CA TYR A 120 9.10 31.39 -0.48
C TYR A 120 9.44 30.12 0.29
N PHE A 121 8.59 29.76 1.26
CA PHE A 121 8.76 28.57 2.07
C PHE A 121 7.50 27.71 2.06
N ILE A 122 7.66 26.49 2.57
CA ILE A 122 6.59 25.60 2.99
C ILE A 122 6.90 25.19 4.43
N LYS A 123 5.97 25.44 5.34
CA LYS A 123 6.05 25.05 6.76
C LYS A 123 5.03 23.96 7.02
N ILE A 124 5.47 22.84 7.55
CA ILE A 124 4.63 21.74 8.00
C ILE A 124 4.68 21.75 9.53
N ILE A 125 3.51 21.77 10.17
CA ILE A 125 3.40 21.88 11.62
C ILE A 125 2.52 20.74 12.13
N TYR A 126 3.07 19.93 13.03
CA TYR A 126 2.35 18.90 13.78
C TYR A 126 2.19 19.37 15.21
N GLN A 127 0.97 19.37 15.73
CA GLN A 127 0.71 19.83 17.10
C GLN A 127 -0.39 19.01 17.76
N MET A 128 -0.11 18.54 18.98
CA MET A 128 -1.11 17.94 19.86
C MET A 128 -1.59 18.99 20.85
N ARG A 129 -2.87 19.31 20.89
CA ARG A 129 -3.43 20.23 21.90
C ARG A 129 -4.91 19.96 22.14
N ASN A 130 -5.36 20.01 23.39
CA ASN A 130 -6.77 19.89 23.78
C ASN A 130 -7.46 18.65 23.20
N ASN A 131 -6.80 17.49 23.27
CA ASN A 131 -7.30 16.23 22.69
C ASN A 131 -7.59 16.30 21.18
N LYS A 132 -6.86 17.15 20.45
CA LYS A 132 -6.86 17.22 18.98
C LYS A 132 -5.44 17.20 18.42
N ILE A 133 -5.24 16.41 17.37
CA ILE A 133 -4.07 16.53 16.48
C ILE A 133 -4.37 17.63 15.47
N LYS A 134 -3.41 18.51 15.27
CA LYS A 134 -3.46 19.55 14.26
C LYS A 134 -2.27 19.40 13.32
N VAL A 135 -2.56 19.25 12.03
CA VAL A 135 -1.57 19.24 10.96
C VAL A 135 -1.79 20.48 10.11
N GLU A 136 -0.81 21.38 10.06
CA GLU A 136 -0.87 22.59 9.22
C GLU A 136 0.21 22.59 8.15
N ILE A 137 -0.18 22.89 6.92
CA ILE A 137 0.73 23.18 5.81
C ILE A 137 0.56 24.66 5.47
N ARG A 138 1.62 25.45 5.68
CA ARG A 138 1.64 26.88 5.40
C ARG A 138 2.61 27.19 4.27
N ASN A 139 2.23 28.10 3.38
CA ASN A 139 3.11 28.57 2.33
C ASN A 139 2.94 30.06 2.09
N ARG A 140 4.02 30.70 1.64
CA ARG A 140 4.05 32.16 1.40
C ARG A 140 3.39 32.53 0.07
N ALA A 141 2.12 32.20 -0.10
CA ALA A 141 1.32 32.66 -1.23
C ALA A 141 -0.09 32.96 -0.72
N GLU A 142 -0.51 34.23 -0.72
CA GLU A 142 -1.87 34.66 -0.37
C GLU A 142 -2.88 34.13 -1.40
N LEU A 143 -3.98 33.48 -0.99
CA LEU A 143 -4.99 33.00 -1.94
C LEU A 143 -5.66 34.16 -2.67
N THR A 144 -5.77 34.03 -4.00
CA THR A 144 -6.66 34.91 -4.77
C THR A 144 -8.10 34.43 -4.65
N VAL A 145 -9.07 35.32 -4.93
CA VAL A 145 -10.50 34.97 -4.95
C VAL A 145 -10.77 33.79 -5.91
N PHE A 146 -10.07 33.75 -7.05
CA PHE A 146 -10.23 32.69 -8.05
C PHE A 146 -9.66 31.35 -7.57
N GLU A 147 -8.51 31.37 -6.90
CA GLU A 147 -7.92 30.16 -6.32
C GLU A 147 -8.81 29.63 -5.19
N TYR A 148 -9.32 30.51 -4.32
CA TYR A 148 -10.26 30.13 -3.27
C TYR A 148 -11.53 29.50 -3.85
N LYS A 149 -12.18 30.15 -4.83
CA LYS A 149 -13.37 29.62 -5.51
C LYS A 149 -13.11 28.25 -6.12
N ARG A 150 -12.00 28.08 -6.86
CA ARG A 150 -11.65 26.81 -7.49
C ARG A 150 -11.39 25.69 -6.48
N ILE A 151 -10.85 26.01 -5.30
CA ILE A 151 -10.66 25.04 -4.23
C ILE A 151 -12.01 24.67 -3.62
N HIS A 152 -12.84 25.67 -3.30
CA HIS A 152 -14.17 25.46 -2.72
C HIS A 152 -15.06 24.61 -3.63
N ASP A 153 -15.16 24.94 -4.93
CA ASP A 153 -15.96 24.18 -5.92
C ASP A 153 -15.55 22.70 -6.02
N LYS A 154 -14.29 22.37 -5.73
CA LYS A 154 -13.80 20.99 -5.72
C LYS A 154 -14.17 20.25 -4.44
N ILE A 155 -14.05 20.92 -3.30
CA ILE A 155 -14.44 20.36 -2.00
C ILE A 155 -15.95 20.12 -2.01
N THR A 156 -16.75 21.10 -2.42
CA THR A 156 -18.22 20.98 -2.52
C THR A 156 -18.66 19.84 -3.42
N ARG A 157 -18.01 19.63 -4.57
CA ARG A 157 -18.29 18.45 -5.41
C ARG A 157 -17.96 17.14 -4.71
N ALA A 158 -16.82 17.06 -4.02
CA ALA A 158 -16.43 15.87 -3.27
C ALA A 158 -17.41 15.52 -2.13
N LEU A 159 -18.10 16.52 -1.58
CA LEU A 159 -19.08 16.37 -0.52
C LEU A 159 -20.44 15.85 -1.02
N GLN A 160 -20.75 16.04 -2.31
CA GLN A 160 -22.01 15.55 -2.90
C GLN A 160 -22.05 14.03 -3.05
N TYR A 161 -20.91 13.36 -3.02
CA TYR A 161 -20.83 11.91 -3.14
C TYR A 161 -21.34 11.22 -1.87
N THR A 162 -22.19 10.22 -2.05
CA THR A 162 -22.78 9.43 -0.94
C THR A 162 -21.78 8.41 -0.40
N SER A 163 -20.84 7.95 -1.22
CA SER A 163 -19.75 7.05 -0.83
C SER A 163 -18.41 7.44 -1.46
N VAL A 164 -17.32 6.93 -0.88
CA VAL A 164 -15.98 7.05 -1.47
C VAL A 164 -15.93 6.42 -2.86
N GLU A 165 -16.65 5.30 -3.05
CA GLU A 165 -16.77 4.57 -4.31
C GLU A 165 -17.41 5.41 -5.44
N GLU A 166 -18.51 6.08 -5.11
CA GLU A 166 -19.22 6.99 -6.02
C GLU A 166 -18.32 8.17 -6.39
N GLY A 167 -17.65 8.77 -5.41
CA GLY A 167 -16.73 9.87 -5.64
C GLY A 167 -15.58 9.48 -6.57
N ILE A 168 -14.93 8.35 -6.32
CA ILE A 168 -13.85 7.82 -7.17
C ILE A 168 -14.35 7.56 -8.61
N THR A 169 -15.56 7.02 -8.76
CA THR A 169 -16.19 6.77 -10.06
C THR A 169 -16.40 8.06 -10.84
N HIS A 170 -17.06 9.05 -10.25
CA HIS A 170 -17.35 10.31 -10.95
C HIS A 170 -16.10 11.15 -11.21
N LEU A 171 -15.11 11.10 -10.32
CA LEU A 171 -13.83 11.79 -10.49
C LEU A 171 -12.99 11.25 -11.66
N LEU A 172 -13.24 10.02 -12.12
CA LEU A 172 -12.57 9.42 -13.28
C LEU A 172 -13.17 9.79 -14.62
N ASP A 173 -14.47 10.04 -14.64
CA ASP A 173 -15.23 10.39 -15.84
C ASP A 173 -15.07 11.89 -16.20
N GLU A 174 -14.70 12.74 -15.23
CA GLU A 174 -14.33 14.12 -15.50
C GLU A 174 -12.95 14.19 -16.19
N SER A 175 -12.93 14.71 -17.42
CA SER A 175 -11.72 14.94 -18.24
C SER A 175 -10.73 15.95 -17.64
N GLU A 176 -11.04 16.55 -16.49
CA GLU A 176 -10.20 17.53 -15.81
C GLU A 176 -9.29 16.88 -14.76
N GLY A 177 -8.12 16.39 -15.21
CA GLY A 177 -7.04 15.92 -14.32
C GLY A 177 -6.51 16.94 -13.29
N ALA A 178 -7.04 18.16 -13.26
CA ALA A 178 -6.66 19.29 -12.42
C ALA A 178 -7.63 19.53 -11.25
N GLY A 179 -7.90 18.51 -10.42
CA GLY A 179 -8.76 18.67 -9.24
C GLY A 179 -8.87 17.49 -8.28
N LEU A 180 -8.60 16.28 -8.78
CA LEU A 180 -8.70 15.00 -8.06
C LEU A 180 -8.07 14.97 -6.66
N GLY A 181 -6.92 15.60 -6.44
CA GLY A 181 -6.17 15.43 -5.19
C GLY A 181 -6.91 15.95 -3.95
N LEU A 182 -7.51 17.14 -4.05
CA LEU A 182 -8.32 17.71 -2.96
C LEU A 182 -9.63 16.93 -2.76
N ALA A 183 -10.23 16.43 -3.83
CA ALA A 183 -11.44 15.62 -3.72
C ALA A 183 -11.16 14.27 -3.01
N ILE A 184 -10.07 13.58 -3.40
CA ILE A 184 -9.62 12.35 -2.73
C ILE A 184 -9.29 12.62 -1.26
N MET A 185 -8.62 13.74 -0.97
CA MET A 185 -8.35 14.18 0.40
C MET A 185 -9.64 14.34 1.23
N VAL A 186 -10.67 14.99 0.68
CA VAL A 186 -11.97 15.13 1.38
C VAL A 186 -12.61 13.77 1.63
N LEU A 187 -12.56 12.85 0.66
CA LEU A 187 -13.06 11.48 0.83
C LEU A 187 -12.28 10.70 1.90
N ILE A 188 -10.95 10.85 1.97
CA ILE A 188 -10.10 10.29 3.04
C ILE A 188 -10.52 10.82 4.40
N LEU A 189 -10.68 12.14 4.53
CA LEU A 189 -11.05 12.75 5.81
C LEU A 189 -12.44 12.28 6.26
N ARG A 190 -13.41 12.19 5.34
CA ARG A 190 -14.74 11.63 5.63
C ARG A 190 -14.69 10.17 6.07
N ARG A 191 -13.78 9.36 5.52
CA ARG A 191 -13.57 7.97 5.97
C ARG A 191 -13.13 7.93 7.44
N PHE A 192 -12.31 8.88 7.88
CA PHE A 192 -11.97 9.07 9.28
C PHE A 192 -13.08 9.75 10.09
N GLY A 193 -14.34 9.71 9.65
CA GLY A 193 -15.45 10.37 10.34
C GLY A 193 -15.29 11.89 10.48
N LEU A 194 -14.35 12.51 9.75
CA LEU A 194 -14.08 13.93 9.83
C LEU A 194 -15.03 14.67 8.90
N THR A 195 -15.54 15.80 9.37
CA THR A 195 -16.45 16.67 8.64
C THR A 195 -15.70 17.84 8.01
N GLU A 196 -16.40 18.72 7.30
CA GLU A 196 -15.83 19.93 6.72
C GLU A 196 -15.15 20.83 7.76
N ASP A 197 -15.65 20.86 8.99
CA ASP A 197 -15.08 21.66 10.08
C ASP A 197 -13.65 21.24 10.46
N ASN A 198 -13.29 19.99 10.13
CA ASN A 198 -11.99 19.41 10.40
C ASN A 198 -10.93 19.81 9.36
N TYR A 199 -11.32 20.38 8.22
CA TYR A 199 -10.38 20.90 7.23
C TYR A 199 -10.62 22.39 6.95
N GLN A 200 -9.63 23.21 7.25
CA GLN A 200 -9.71 24.66 7.14
C GLN A 200 -8.67 25.18 6.16
N ILE A 201 -9.09 26.13 5.33
CA ILE A 201 -8.21 26.92 4.47
C ILE A 201 -8.32 28.36 4.89
N LEU A 202 -7.21 28.93 5.34
CA LEU A 202 -7.11 30.32 5.79
C LEU A 202 -6.09 31.04 4.92
N SER A 203 -6.27 32.34 4.74
CA SER A 203 -5.23 33.20 4.18
C SER A 203 -5.04 34.41 5.07
N GLU A 204 -3.85 34.51 5.68
CA GLU A 204 -3.50 35.52 6.66
C GLU A 204 -2.04 35.91 6.47
N ASN A 205 -1.68 37.18 6.65
CA ASN A 205 -0.29 37.67 6.63
C ASN A 205 0.52 37.26 5.37
N ASN A 206 -0.10 37.28 4.18
CA ASN A 206 0.47 36.80 2.92
C ASN A 206 0.81 35.29 2.86
N GLU A 207 0.26 34.51 3.78
CA GLU A 207 0.36 33.05 3.79
C GLU A 207 -0.98 32.41 3.42
N THR A 208 -0.92 31.22 2.86
CA THR A 208 -2.03 30.26 2.86
C THR A 208 -1.76 29.23 3.93
N ILE A 209 -2.77 28.90 4.73
CA ILE A 209 -2.71 27.91 5.79
C ILE A 209 -3.77 26.85 5.49
N ASN A 210 -3.33 25.64 5.18
CA ASN A 210 -4.18 24.46 5.13
C ASN A 210 -4.06 23.74 6.46
N ARG A 211 -5.18 23.49 7.15
CA ARG A 211 -5.20 22.89 8.49
C ARG A 211 -6.15 21.70 8.51
N ILE A 212 -5.63 20.55 8.92
CA ILE A 212 -6.41 19.36 9.26
C ILE A 212 -6.44 19.24 10.79
N ILE A 213 -7.64 19.06 11.36
CA ILE A 213 -7.88 18.93 12.80
C ILE A 213 -8.54 17.57 13.05
N ILE A 214 -7.89 16.73 13.82
CA ILE A 214 -8.34 15.35 14.10
C ILE A 214 -8.61 15.27 15.60
N PRO A 215 -9.86 15.07 16.03
CA PRO A 215 -10.16 14.81 17.43
C PRO A 215 -9.68 13.41 17.81
N LEU A 216 -9.18 13.25 19.04
CA LEU A 216 -8.83 11.93 19.60
C LEU A 216 -10.05 11.26 20.30
N ASP A 217 -11.28 11.70 20.03
CA ASP A 217 -12.47 11.10 20.65
C ASP A 217 -12.91 9.82 19.92
N LYS A 218 -13.54 8.91 20.69
CA LYS A 218 -13.96 7.57 20.24
C LYS A 218 -15.00 7.57 19.10
N ALA A 219 -15.57 8.72 18.75
CA ALA A 219 -16.60 8.82 17.71
C ALA A 219 -16.07 8.55 16.30
N VAL A 220 -14.78 8.79 16.05
CA VAL A 220 -14.15 8.39 14.78
C VAL A 220 -13.98 6.87 14.70
N GLU A 221 -13.75 6.23 15.85
CA GLU A 221 -13.65 4.77 15.98
C GLU A 221 -14.95 4.09 15.48
N GLU A 222 -16.13 4.64 15.80
CA GLU A 222 -17.43 4.07 15.39
C GLU A 222 -17.66 4.04 13.87
N ASN A 223 -17.16 5.02 13.11
CA ASN A 223 -17.29 5.03 11.65
C ASN A 223 -16.36 4.00 11.00
N ILE A 224 -15.14 3.84 11.51
CA ILE A 224 -14.22 2.75 11.13
C ILE A 224 -14.85 1.39 11.45
N ILE A 225 -15.53 1.26 12.61
CA ILE A 225 -16.26 0.05 13.04
C ILE A 225 -17.46 -0.28 12.14
N SER A 226 -18.14 0.72 11.56
CA SER A 226 -19.28 0.47 10.67
C SER A 226 -18.86 -0.15 9.33
N LEU A 227 -17.71 0.27 8.80
CA LEU A 227 -17.11 -0.28 7.57
C LEU A 227 -16.46 -1.64 7.82
N SER A 228 -15.84 -1.83 8.99
CA SER A 228 -15.37 -3.16 9.40
C SER A 228 -16.52 -4.17 9.50
N ARG A 229 -17.76 -3.73 9.71
CA ARG A 229 -18.95 -4.60 9.71
C ARG A 229 -19.38 -5.02 8.30
N GLU A 230 -19.34 -4.13 7.31
CA GLU A 230 -19.58 -4.52 5.91
C GLU A 230 -18.52 -5.52 5.43
N PHE A 231 -17.27 -5.32 5.85
CA PHE A 231 -16.20 -6.27 5.60
C PHE A 231 -16.40 -7.61 6.34
N ALA A 232 -16.73 -7.57 7.63
CA ALA A 232 -17.05 -8.78 8.39
C ALA A 232 -18.17 -9.57 7.69
N ASN A 233 -19.21 -8.89 7.19
CA ASN A 233 -20.26 -9.52 6.39
C ASN A 233 -19.73 -10.13 5.08
N LEU A 234 -18.76 -9.49 4.40
CA LEU A 234 -18.13 -10.05 3.20
C LEU A 234 -17.36 -11.33 3.54
N VAL A 235 -16.52 -11.32 4.58
CA VAL A 235 -15.78 -12.50 5.05
C VAL A 235 -16.74 -13.60 5.49
N ASP A 236 -17.80 -13.26 6.22
CA ASP A 236 -18.83 -14.19 6.66
C ASP A 236 -19.58 -14.80 5.48
N SER A 237 -19.81 -14.04 4.40
CA SER A 237 -20.46 -14.51 3.18
C SER A 237 -19.61 -15.44 2.31
N LEU A 238 -18.28 -15.49 2.54
CA LEU A 238 -17.41 -16.42 1.82
C LEU A 238 -17.78 -17.87 2.14
N PRO A 239 -17.71 -18.77 1.13
CA PRO A 239 -17.94 -20.19 1.36
C PRO A 239 -16.98 -20.77 2.40
N GLU A 240 -17.46 -21.81 3.07
CA GLU A 240 -16.61 -22.62 3.96
C GLU A 240 -15.47 -23.27 3.18
N PHE A 241 -14.39 -23.60 3.89
CA PHE A 241 -13.25 -24.26 3.27
C PHE A 241 -13.64 -25.65 2.72
N PRO A 242 -13.16 -26.08 1.53
CA PRO A 242 -13.74 -27.24 0.84
C PRO A 242 -13.61 -28.53 1.67
N GLU A 243 -14.70 -29.31 1.73
CA GLU A 243 -14.77 -30.47 2.64
C GLU A 243 -13.78 -31.58 2.24
N ASN A 244 -13.56 -31.79 0.94
CA ASN A 244 -12.55 -32.71 0.41
C ASN A 244 -11.14 -32.37 0.93
N ILE A 245 -10.80 -31.08 0.98
CA ILE A 245 -9.51 -30.57 1.44
C ILE A 245 -9.41 -30.66 2.97
N THR A 246 -10.48 -30.32 3.70
CA THR A 246 -10.57 -30.47 5.16
C THR A 246 -10.36 -31.93 5.58
N GLN A 247 -10.95 -32.88 4.86
CA GLN A 247 -10.75 -34.31 5.11
C GLN A 247 -9.29 -34.75 4.92
N ILE A 248 -8.58 -34.24 3.90
CA ILE A 248 -7.15 -34.56 3.70
C ILE A 248 -6.29 -33.91 4.79
N ASN A 249 -6.59 -32.67 5.18
CA ASN A 249 -5.90 -32.01 6.30
C ASN A 249 -6.07 -32.81 7.61
N ASN A 250 -7.25 -33.36 7.88
CA ASN A 250 -7.48 -34.25 9.03
C ASN A 250 -6.64 -35.53 8.94
N LEU A 251 -6.47 -36.10 7.74
CA LEU A 251 -5.57 -37.24 7.55
C LEU A 251 -4.11 -36.86 7.83
N ILE A 252 -3.66 -35.69 7.41
CA ILE A 252 -2.29 -35.19 7.64
C ILE A 252 -2.01 -35.00 9.14
N ASN A 253 -2.97 -34.45 9.89
CA ASN A 253 -2.80 -34.18 11.32
C ASN A 253 -3.07 -35.41 12.21
N SER A 254 -3.51 -36.54 11.64
CA SER A 254 -3.82 -37.75 12.41
C SER A 254 -2.55 -38.60 12.64
N PRO A 255 -2.25 -38.98 13.90
CA PRO A 255 -1.07 -39.78 14.22
C PRO A 255 -1.13 -41.21 13.70
N THR A 256 -2.30 -41.67 13.22
CA THR A 256 -2.50 -43.04 12.72
C THR A 256 -2.53 -43.14 11.20
N SER A 257 -2.50 -42.02 10.49
CA SER A 257 -2.57 -41.99 9.03
C SER A 257 -1.22 -42.31 8.39
N LYS A 258 -1.23 -43.06 7.28
CA LYS A 258 -0.03 -43.29 6.45
C LYS A 258 0.00 -42.34 5.27
N MET A 259 1.19 -42.07 4.72
CA MET A 259 1.33 -41.29 3.48
C MET A 259 0.56 -41.90 2.30
N SER A 260 0.40 -43.23 2.27
CA SER A 260 -0.43 -43.93 1.29
C SER A 260 -1.91 -43.58 1.39
N ASP A 261 -2.43 -43.28 2.59
CA ASP A 261 -3.83 -42.88 2.78
C ASP A 261 -4.07 -41.47 2.23
N ILE A 262 -3.09 -40.58 2.40
CA ILE A 262 -3.08 -39.22 1.85
C ILE A 262 -2.98 -39.28 0.32
N ALA A 263 -2.02 -40.04 -0.21
CA ALA A 263 -1.86 -40.23 -1.66
C ALA A 263 -3.15 -40.76 -2.29
N ARG A 264 -3.77 -41.80 -1.72
CA ARG A 264 -5.05 -42.35 -2.21
C ARG A 264 -6.17 -41.31 -2.23
N LYS A 265 -6.26 -40.46 -1.21
CA LYS A 265 -7.31 -39.44 -1.14
C LYS A 265 -7.08 -38.33 -2.18
N ILE A 266 -5.84 -37.92 -2.40
CA ILE A 266 -5.46 -36.97 -3.46
C ILE A 266 -5.72 -37.56 -4.85
N SER A 267 -5.36 -38.83 -5.09
CA SER A 267 -5.57 -39.51 -6.38
C SER A 267 -7.02 -39.60 -6.82
N ASN A 268 -7.97 -39.52 -5.87
CA ASN A 268 -9.39 -39.53 -6.17
C ASN A 268 -9.93 -38.17 -6.64
N ASP A 269 -9.11 -37.12 -6.57
CA ASP A 269 -9.44 -35.76 -6.97
C ASP A 269 -8.50 -35.32 -8.10
N VAL A 270 -9.07 -35.14 -9.30
CA VAL A 270 -8.31 -34.82 -10.52
C VAL A 270 -7.64 -33.44 -10.41
N SER A 271 -8.28 -32.48 -9.73
CA SER A 271 -7.76 -31.13 -9.52
C SER A 271 -6.56 -31.17 -8.60
N LEU A 272 -6.70 -31.79 -7.42
CA LEU A 272 -5.62 -31.94 -6.44
C LEU A 272 -4.44 -32.75 -7.00
N THR A 273 -4.72 -33.77 -7.80
CA THR A 273 -3.70 -34.60 -8.46
C THR A 273 -2.88 -33.77 -9.44
N GLY A 274 -3.55 -32.99 -10.31
CA GLY A 274 -2.89 -32.15 -11.30
C GLY A 274 -2.00 -31.09 -10.66
N GLU A 275 -2.52 -30.38 -9.66
CA GLU A 275 -1.79 -29.33 -8.95
C GLU A 275 -0.64 -29.87 -8.08
N LEU A 276 -0.81 -31.04 -7.45
CA LEU A 276 0.30 -31.70 -6.73
C LEU A 276 1.45 -32.05 -7.68
N LEU A 277 1.14 -32.63 -8.83
CA LEU A 277 2.15 -32.98 -9.83
C LEU A 277 2.80 -31.73 -10.42
N LYS A 278 2.03 -30.66 -10.68
CA LYS A 278 2.55 -29.38 -11.16
C LYS A 278 3.46 -28.71 -10.14
N MET A 279 3.07 -28.69 -8.86
CA MET A 279 3.89 -28.16 -7.77
C MET A 279 5.22 -28.92 -7.66
N VAL A 280 5.17 -30.25 -7.60
CA VAL A 280 6.37 -31.09 -7.43
C VAL A 280 7.26 -31.10 -8.68
N ASN A 281 6.69 -30.91 -9.86
CA ASN A 281 7.46 -30.80 -11.11
C ASN A 281 7.91 -29.38 -11.44
N SER A 282 7.54 -28.39 -10.61
CA SER A 282 8.07 -27.04 -10.76
C SER A 282 9.58 -27.02 -10.54
N ALA A 283 10.24 -25.99 -11.08
CA ALA A 283 11.67 -25.76 -10.87
C ALA A 283 12.06 -25.69 -9.37
N ALA A 284 11.10 -25.48 -8.46
CA ALA A 284 11.32 -25.39 -7.02
C ALA A 284 11.85 -26.70 -6.39
N TYR A 285 11.43 -27.86 -6.91
CA TYR A 285 11.84 -29.18 -6.39
C TYR A 285 13.09 -29.74 -7.07
N MET A 286 13.56 -29.11 -8.16
CA MET A 286 14.80 -29.44 -8.87
C MET A 286 14.96 -30.95 -9.16
N LEU A 287 13.88 -31.63 -9.54
CA LEU A 287 13.91 -33.06 -9.79
C LEU A 287 14.72 -33.37 -11.06
N PRO A 288 15.59 -34.40 -11.04
CA PRO A 288 16.38 -34.79 -12.21
C PRO A 288 15.50 -35.29 -13.37
N HIS A 289 14.32 -35.83 -13.05
CA HIS A 289 13.29 -36.24 -14.00
C HIS A 289 11.90 -35.86 -13.46
N PRO A 290 10.93 -35.54 -14.32
CA PRO A 290 9.57 -35.25 -13.89
C PRO A 290 8.97 -36.40 -13.07
N CYS A 291 8.38 -36.07 -11.93
CA CYS A 291 7.59 -36.96 -11.10
C CYS A 291 6.29 -37.34 -11.81
N GLN A 292 6.08 -38.64 -11.99
CA GLN A 292 4.91 -39.21 -12.69
C GLN A 292 3.97 -39.99 -11.76
N SER A 293 4.39 -40.24 -10.51
CA SER A 293 3.60 -40.96 -9.51
C SER A 293 3.12 -40.02 -8.41
N ILE A 294 1.84 -40.13 -8.03
CA ILE A 294 1.26 -39.36 -6.92
C ILE A 294 1.90 -39.75 -5.59
N GLU A 295 2.28 -41.02 -5.43
CA GLU A 295 2.92 -41.51 -4.20
C GLU A 295 4.32 -40.91 -4.04
N ASP A 296 5.05 -40.73 -5.14
CA ASP A 296 6.35 -40.07 -5.11
C ASP A 296 6.19 -38.55 -4.96
N ALA A 297 5.16 -37.95 -5.56
CA ALA A 297 4.85 -36.55 -5.38
C ALA A 297 4.52 -36.22 -3.91
N VAL A 298 3.75 -37.08 -3.23
CA VAL A 298 3.46 -36.99 -1.79
C VAL A 298 4.74 -37.10 -0.95
N LYS A 299 5.69 -37.95 -1.32
CA LYS A 299 6.98 -38.07 -0.63
C LYS A 299 7.87 -36.85 -0.85
N TYR A 300 7.95 -36.35 -2.08
CA TYR A 300 8.74 -35.16 -2.42
C TYR A 300 8.19 -33.91 -1.73
N ALA A 301 6.88 -33.72 -1.74
CA ALA A 301 6.22 -32.59 -1.07
C ALA A 301 6.28 -32.69 0.46
N GLY A 302 6.22 -33.90 1.01
CA GLY A 302 6.13 -34.12 2.45
C GLY A 302 4.79 -33.64 3.04
N LEU A 303 4.52 -33.95 4.31
CA LEU A 303 3.24 -33.63 4.95
C LEU A 303 2.95 -32.12 4.99
N ARG A 304 3.97 -31.31 5.25
CA ARG A 304 3.85 -29.85 5.29
C ARG A 304 3.62 -29.25 3.90
N GLY A 305 4.36 -29.71 2.87
CA GLY A 305 4.15 -29.28 1.50
C GLY A 305 2.77 -29.66 0.94
N ILE A 306 2.25 -30.84 1.30
CA ILE A 306 0.88 -31.24 0.96
C ILE A 306 -0.13 -30.35 1.66
N LYS A 307 0.05 -30.08 2.96
CA LYS A 307 -0.83 -29.17 3.70
C LYS A 307 -0.86 -27.78 3.08
N ASN A 308 0.30 -27.27 2.67
CA ASN A 308 0.47 -26.00 1.99
C ASN A 308 -0.23 -25.99 0.63
N LEU A 309 -0.09 -27.05 -0.18
CA LEU A 309 -0.82 -27.22 -1.44
C LEU A 309 -2.34 -27.23 -1.25
N LEU A 310 -2.83 -27.94 -0.25
CA LEU A 310 -4.25 -28.00 0.09
C LEU A 310 -4.82 -26.63 0.43
N PHE A 311 -4.06 -25.81 1.18
CA PHE A 311 -4.44 -24.42 1.46
C PHE A 311 -4.50 -23.58 0.19
N SER A 312 -3.51 -23.73 -0.70
CA SER A 312 -3.49 -23.03 -1.99
C SER A 312 -4.70 -23.35 -2.85
N ILE A 313 -4.98 -24.64 -3.05
CA ILE A 313 -6.06 -25.09 -3.94
C ILE A 313 -7.43 -24.75 -3.34
N GLY A 314 -7.62 -24.98 -2.04
CA GLY A 314 -8.89 -24.64 -1.39
C GLY A 314 -9.18 -23.15 -1.41
N SER A 315 -8.13 -22.32 -1.32
CA SER A 315 -8.26 -20.88 -1.52
C SER A 315 -8.63 -20.57 -2.98
N MET A 316 -7.96 -21.15 -3.97
CA MET A 316 -8.27 -20.93 -5.39
C MET A 316 -9.71 -21.32 -5.76
N GLU A 317 -10.17 -22.49 -5.34
CA GLU A 317 -11.51 -23.00 -5.66
C GLU A 317 -12.62 -22.13 -5.07
N ASN A 318 -12.42 -21.60 -3.87
CA ASN A 318 -13.41 -20.75 -3.19
C ASN A 318 -13.35 -19.29 -3.60
N LEU A 319 -12.17 -18.77 -3.96
CA LEU A 319 -11.99 -17.36 -4.26
C LEU A 319 -12.17 -17.03 -5.73
N VAL A 320 -12.02 -17.97 -6.66
CA VAL A 320 -12.15 -17.71 -8.11
C VAL A 320 -13.59 -17.87 -8.57
N THR A 321 -14.37 -16.78 -8.50
CA THR A 321 -15.69 -16.70 -9.15
C THR A 321 -15.61 -15.86 -10.42
N GLY A 322 -15.09 -16.45 -11.50
CA GLY A 322 -15.04 -15.82 -12.83
C GLY A 322 -13.63 -15.79 -13.44
N SER A 323 -13.55 -16.11 -14.73
CA SER A 323 -12.30 -16.18 -15.49
C SER A 323 -11.96 -14.82 -16.12
N SER A 324 -11.72 -13.79 -15.31
CA SER A 324 -11.21 -12.52 -15.85
C SER A 324 -9.71 -12.63 -16.12
N GLU A 325 -9.23 -11.98 -17.19
CA GLU A 325 -7.79 -11.90 -17.51
C GLU A 325 -6.97 -11.28 -16.36
N LYS A 326 -7.61 -10.43 -15.54
CA LYS A 326 -6.99 -9.80 -14.38
C LYS A 326 -6.81 -10.75 -13.21
N SER A 327 -7.83 -11.55 -12.89
CA SER A 327 -7.73 -12.60 -11.87
C SER A 327 -6.60 -13.57 -12.21
N LYS A 328 -6.41 -13.87 -13.50
CA LYS A 328 -5.28 -14.66 -13.97
C LYS A 328 -3.92 -13.97 -13.71
N LYS A 329 -3.79 -12.68 -14.01
CA LYS A 329 -2.56 -11.92 -13.71
C LYS A 329 -2.24 -11.86 -12.22
N LEU A 330 -3.26 -11.69 -11.36
CA LEU A 330 -3.08 -11.66 -9.92
C LEU A 330 -2.60 -13.02 -9.37
N TRP A 331 -3.10 -14.12 -9.95
CA TRP A 331 -2.57 -15.45 -9.67
C TRP A 331 -1.16 -15.66 -10.22
N ASP A 332 -0.86 -15.22 -11.44
CA ASP A 332 0.48 -15.31 -12.05
C ASP A 332 1.52 -14.58 -11.18
N HIS A 333 1.18 -13.37 -10.68
CA HIS A 333 1.97 -12.63 -9.69
C HIS A 333 2.17 -13.45 -8.41
N SER A 334 1.08 -13.98 -7.84
CA SER A 334 1.14 -14.78 -6.62
C SER A 334 2.01 -16.05 -6.79
N TYR A 335 1.94 -16.72 -7.94
CA TYR A 335 2.82 -17.85 -8.27
C TYR A 335 4.29 -17.42 -8.36
N GLN A 336 4.57 -16.28 -8.98
CA GLN A 336 5.91 -15.72 -9.08
C GLN A 336 6.48 -15.37 -7.71
N VAL A 337 5.70 -14.69 -6.86
CA VAL A 337 6.09 -14.34 -5.48
C VAL A 337 6.31 -15.59 -4.64
N GLY A 338 5.44 -16.60 -4.73
CA GLY A 338 5.64 -17.90 -4.08
C GLY A 338 6.96 -18.56 -4.48
N PHE A 339 7.28 -18.55 -5.79
CA PHE A 339 8.55 -19.08 -6.29
C PHE A 339 9.76 -18.28 -5.82
N TYR A 340 9.70 -16.95 -5.84
CA TYR A 340 10.78 -16.07 -5.37
C TYR A 340 11.01 -16.24 -3.87
N ALA A 341 9.94 -16.22 -3.08
CA ALA A 341 9.98 -16.41 -1.64
C ALA A 341 10.65 -17.74 -1.24
N TYR A 342 10.30 -18.83 -1.92
CA TYR A 342 10.94 -20.13 -1.67
C TYR A 342 12.43 -20.15 -1.99
N ASN A 343 12.83 -19.58 -3.14
CA ASN A 343 14.24 -19.52 -3.50
C ASN A 343 15.04 -18.59 -2.58
N LEU A 344 14.46 -17.48 -2.13
CA LEU A 344 15.06 -16.62 -1.12
C LEU A 344 15.19 -17.36 0.22
N ALA A 345 14.11 -17.97 0.72
CA ALA A 345 14.11 -18.69 1.98
C ALA A 345 15.19 -19.79 2.01
N ARG A 346 15.37 -20.56 0.93
CA ARG A 346 16.43 -21.59 0.87
C ARG A 346 17.85 -21.06 1.05
N ASN A 347 18.10 -19.80 0.71
CA ASN A 347 19.41 -19.18 0.81
C ASN A 347 19.59 -18.37 2.09
N PHE A 348 18.50 -17.83 2.65
CA PHE A 348 18.55 -16.87 3.76
C PHE A 348 17.95 -17.39 5.07
N CYS A 349 17.00 -18.31 5.05
CA CYS A 349 16.45 -18.91 6.26
C CYS A 349 17.35 -20.02 6.81
N ARG A 350 17.47 -20.05 8.15
CA ARG A 350 18.01 -21.22 8.86
C ARG A 350 16.92 -22.17 9.31
N ASN A 351 15.71 -21.66 9.54
CA ASN A 351 14.59 -22.48 9.99
C ASN A 351 13.95 -23.22 8.80
N ARG A 352 14.05 -24.55 8.81
CA ARG A 352 13.44 -25.41 7.79
C ARG A 352 11.93 -25.23 7.66
N SER A 353 11.24 -24.92 8.76
CA SER A 353 9.80 -24.63 8.76
C SER A 353 9.45 -23.44 7.88
N ASN A 354 10.27 -22.38 7.95
CA ASN A 354 10.04 -21.15 7.19
C ASN A 354 10.30 -21.36 5.69
N ILE A 355 11.29 -22.20 5.35
CA ILE A 355 11.55 -22.60 3.95
C ILE A 355 10.36 -23.39 3.38
N GLU A 356 9.78 -24.29 4.17
CA GLU A 356 8.63 -25.09 3.71
C GLU A 356 7.35 -24.25 3.58
N ASP A 357 7.19 -23.21 4.41
CA ASP A 357 6.01 -22.32 4.40
C ASP A 357 6.13 -21.13 3.44
N SER A 358 7.32 -20.73 3.02
CA SER A 358 7.52 -19.53 2.21
C SER A 358 6.81 -19.56 0.87
N TYR A 359 6.68 -20.74 0.25
CA TYR A 359 5.97 -20.86 -1.02
C TYR A 359 4.46 -20.56 -0.85
N VAL A 360 3.80 -21.17 0.15
CA VAL A 360 2.36 -20.93 0.37
C VAL A 360 2.09 -19.52 0.86
N CYS A 361 2.97 -18.98 1.71
CA CYS A 361 2.86 -17.60 2.16
C CYS A 361 2.98 -16.62 0.98
N GLY A 362 3.94 -16.83 0.09
CA GLY A 362 4.07 -16.01 -1.12
C GLY A 362 2.92 -16.21 -2.12
N LEU A 363 2.37 -17.42 -2.23
CA LEU A 363 1.22 -17.68 -3.10
C LEU A 363 -0.09 -17.08 -2.59
N LEU A 364 -0.23 -16.94 -1.27
CA LEU A 364 -1.47 -16.49 -0.64
C LEU A 364 -1.41 -15.06 -0.09
N HIS A 365 -0.26 -14.39 -0.18
CA HIS A 365 -0.06 -13.05 0.38
C HIS A 365 -1.13 -12.05 -0.08
N ASP A 366 -1.51 -12.14 -1.35
CA ASP A 366 -2.46 -11.24 -2.01
C ASP A 366 -3.90 -11.81 -2.10
N MET A 367 -4.25 -12.86 -1.35
CA MET A 367 -5.59 -13.44 -1.45
C MET A 367 -6.69 -12.42 -1.13
N GLY A 368 -6.41 -11.46 -0.24
CA GLY A 368 -7.36 -10.41 0.09
C GLY A 368 -7.66 -9.50 -1.11
N LYS A 369 -6.69 -9.26 -1.99
CA LYS A 369 -6.91 -8.54 -3.25
C LYS A 369 -7.85 -9.31 -4.17
N ILE A 370 -7.69 -10.64 -4.24
CA ILE A 370 -8.53 -11.51 -5.09
C ILE A 370 -9.99 -11.44 -4.65
N VAL A 371 -10.25 -11.55 -3.34
CA VAL A 371 -11.60 -11.46 -2.77
C VAL A 371 -12.21 -10.09 -3.05
N PHE A 372 -11.42 -9.04 -2.83
CA PHE A 372 -11.86 -7.68 -3.02
C PHE A 372 -12.18 -7.38 -4.50
N GLU A 373 -11.33 -7.82 -5.43
CA GLU A 373 -11.57 -7.66 -6.87
C GLU A 373 -12.84 -8.39 -7.31
N ASN A 374 -13.09 -9.60 -6.82
CA ASN A 374 -14.29 -10.36 -7.18
C ASN A 374 -15.57 -9.76 -6.58
N ALA A 375 -15.51 -9.21 -5.37
CA ALA A 375 -16.65 -8.53 -4.76
C ALA A 375 -16.97 -7.20 -5.45
N ARG A 376 -15.96 -6.47 -5.93
CA ARG A 376 -16.09 -5.10 -6.47
C ARG A 376 -15.24 -4.84 -7.74
N PRO A 377 -15.45 -5.58 -8.84
CA PRO A 377 -14.53 -5.55 -9.99
C PRO A 377 -14.45 -4.18 -10.67
N ASN A 378 -15.58 -3.48 -10.79
CA ASN A 378 -15.63 -2.16 -11.41
C ASN A 378 -14.87 -1.09 -10.63
N ILE A 379 -14.79 -1.23 -9.30
CA ILE A 379 -14.11 -0.25 -8.44
C ILE A 379 -12.61 -0.50 -8.47
N PHE A 380 -12.19 -1.76 -8.34
CA PHE A 380 -10.77 -2.11 -8.40
C PHE A 380 -10.11 -1.65 -9.72
N GLN A 381 -10.77 -1.86 -10.86
CA GLN A 381 -10.28 -1.37 -12.16
C GLN A 381 -10.08 0.15 -12.18
N LYS A 382 -11.03 0.88 -11.59
CA LYS A 382 -10.98 2.35 -11.48
C LYS A 382 -9.85 2.80 -10.57
N LEU A 383 -9.63 2.12 -9.45
CA LEU A 383 -8.54 2.40 -8.51
C LEU A 383 -7.17 2.30 -9.18
N GLU A 384 -6.92 1.24 -9.95
CA GLU A 384 -5.63 1.05 -10.63
C GLU A 384 -5.29 2.23 -11.56
N VAL A 385 -6.28 2.70 -12.33
CA VAL A 385 -6.10 3.85 -13.24
C VAL A 385 -5.77 5.12 -12.47
N ILE A 386 -6.38 5.35 -11.31
CA ILE A 386 -6.08 6.54 -10.48
C ILE A 386 -4.70 6.43 -9.85
N CYS A 387 -4.35 5.26 -9.30
CA CYS A 387 -3.04 5.02 -8.68
C CYS A 387 -1.92 5.30 -9.67
N GLN A 388 -2.04 4.78 -10.90
CA GLN A 388 -1.10 5.05 -11.99
C GLN A 388 -1.06 6.54 -12.37
N LYS A 389 -2.22 7.20 -12.56
CA LYS A 389 -2.28 8.62 -12.93
C LYS A 389 -1.75 9.56 -11.85
N LYS A 390 -1.83 9.17 -10.57
CA LYS A 390 -1.47 10.01 -9.43
C LYS A 390 -0.16 9.62 -8.76
N ASN A 391 0.45 8.51 -9.18
CA ASN A 391 1.61 7.92 -8.52
C ASN A 391 1.38 7.70 -7.01
N VAL A 392 0.23 7.11 -6.69
CA VAL A 392 -0.23 6.82 -5.32
C VAL A 392 -0.22 5.32 -5.14
N SER A 393 0.17 4.84 -3.94
CA SER A 393 0.13 3.41 -3.62
C SER A 393 -1.29 2.86 -3.78
N LYS A 394 -1.39 1.65 -4.35
CA LYS A 394 -2.66 0.91 -4.44
C LYS A 394 -3.25 0.67 -3.05
N GLU A 395 -2.40 0.45 -2.07
CA GLU A 395 -2.77 0.20 -0.67
C GLU A 395 -3.63 1.33 -0.09
N ILE A 396 -3.23 2.59 -0.31
CA ILE A 396 -3.98 3.77 0.16
C ILE A 396 -5.41 3.73 -0.37
N PHE A 397 -5.57 3.34 -1.64
CA PHE A 397 -6.86 3.29 -2.29
C PHE A 397 -7.69 2.07 -1.89
N GLU A 398 -7.07 0.91 -1.72
CA GLU A 398 -7.73 -0.30 -1.20
C GLU A 398 -8.26 -0.03 0.21
N ASN A 399 -7.41 0.55 1.08
CA ASN A 399 -7.82 1.04 2.38
C ASN A 399 -9.02 1.98 2.27
N LEU A 400 -8.97 2.95 1.36
CA LEU A 400 -10.04 3.94 1.20
C LEU A 400 -11.39 3.39 0.76
N VAL A 401 -11.39 2.34 -0.06
CA VAL A 401 -12.61 1.74 -0.62
C VAL A 401 -13.14 0.60 0.26
N ALA A 402 -12.26 -0.23 0.80
CA ALA A 402 -12.62 -1.44 1.54
C ALA A 402 -12.70 -1.24 3.07
N GLY A 403 -12.14 -0.16 3.59
CA GLY A 403 -12.02 0.06 5.04
C GLY A 403 -10.81 -0.60 5.70
N CYS A 404 -10.16 -1.57 5.04
CA CYS A 404 -8.97 -2.31 5.51
C CYS A 404 -7.99 -2.56 4.34
N ASN A 405 -6.71 -2.79 4.64
CA ASN A 405 -5.72 -3.17 3.63
C ASN A 405 -5.94 -4.65 3.25
N HIS A 406 -5.54 -5.05 2.04
CA HIS A 406 -5.75 -6.41 1.56
C HIS A 406 -5.01 -7.48 2.38
N GLY A 407 -3.94 -7.09 3.09
CA GLY A 407 -3.25 -7.98 4.02
C GLY A 407 -4.13 -8.40 5.20
N GLU A 408 -4.81 -7.44 5.84
CA GLU A 408 -5.78 -7.71 6.91
C GLU A 408 -6.96 -8.53 6.38
N ILE A 409 -7.43 -8.22 5.16
CA ILE A 409 -8.48 -9.00 4.52
C ILE A 409 -8.05 -10.47 4.39
N GLY A 410 -6.86 -10.71 3.84
CA GLY A 410 -6.30 -12.06 3.70
C GLY A 410 -6.16 -12.75 5.06
N ALA A 411 -5.71 -12.03 6.08
CA ALA A 411 -5.56 -12.55 7.43
C ALA A 411 -6.89 -12.99 8.06
N CYS A 412 -7.95 -12.18 7.96
CA CYS A 412 -9.28 -12.54 8.46
C CYS A 412 -9.86 -13.77 7.73
N ILE A 413 -9.64 -13.90 6.42
CA ILE A 413 -10.05 -15.07 5.66
C ILE A 413 -9.27 -16.31 6.14
N ALA A 414 -7.96 -16.17 6.29
CA ALA A 414 -7.09 -17.23 6.80
C ALA A 414 -7.48 -17.68 8.22
N GLU A 415 -7.88 -16.74 9.09
CA GLU A 415 -8.42 -17.02 10.43
C GLU A 415 -9.74 -17.80 10.35
N LYS A 416 -10.69 -17.36 9.51
CA LYS A 416 -11.96 -18.09 9.28
C LYS A 416 -11.70 -19.52 8.80
N TRP A 417 -10.71 -19.73 7.94
CA TRP A 417 -10.33 -21.04 7.43
C TRP A 417 -9.34 -21.82 8.32
N ASN A 418 -9.05 -21.32 9.53
CA ASN A 418 -8.16 -21.96 10.52
C ASN A 418 -6.75 -22.26 9.98
N PHE A 419 -6.19 -21.32 9.21
CA PHE A 419 -4.82 -21.42 8.72
C PHE A 419 -3.80 -21.27 9.86
N PRO A 420 -2.54 -21.72 9.65
CA PRO A 420 -1.49 -21.60 10.67
C PRO A 420 -1.24 -20.12 11.06
N PRO A 421 -0.96 -19.82 12.35
CA PRO A 421 -0.70 -18.45 12.81
C PRO A 421 0.41 -17.73 12.03
N VAL A 422 1.47 -18.45 11.64
CA VAL A 422 2.57 -17.89 10.85
C VAL A 422 2.09 -17.38 9.47
N LEU A 423 1.15 -18.08 8.84
CA LEU A 423 0.59 -17.67 7.55
C LEU A 423 -0.31 -16.44 7.75
N ILE A 424 -1.15 -16.43 8.80
CA ILE A 424 -2.00 -15.29 9.16
C ILE A 424 -1.16 -14.03 9.37
N ASP A 425 -0.07 -14.13 10.15
CA ASP A 425 0.84 -12.99 10.41
C ASP A 425 1.48 -12.48 9.11
N VAL A 426 1.94 -13.38 8.25
CA VAL A 426 2.57 -12.99 6.99
C VAL A 426 1.57 -12.27 6.09
N LEU A 427 0.36 -12.79 5.94
CA LEU A 427 -0.70 -12.11 5.18
C LEU A 427 -0.99 -10.73 5.76
N ARG A 428 -1.05 -10.58 7.08
CA ARG A 428 -1.32 -9.29 7.73
C ARG A 428 -0.20 -8.25 7.54
N TYR A 429 1.06 -8.69 7.65
CA TYR A 429 2.21 -7.78 7.78
C TYR A 429 3.14 -7.73 6.56
N HIS A 430 2.81 -8.39 5.44
CA HIS A 430 3.73 -8.47 4.30
C HIS A 430 4.08 -7.12 3.64
N HIS A 431 3.32 -6.04 3.84
CA HIS A 431 3.70 -4.67 3.43
C HIS A 431 4.51 -3.91 4.49
N ASN A 432 4.40 -4.32 5.75
CA ASN A 432 5.04 -3.69 6.90
C ASN A 432 5.74 -4.74 7.78
N PRO A 433 6.79 -5.40 7.26
CA PRO A 433 7.48 -6.49 7.96
C PRO A 433 8.08 -6.05 9.30
N GLU A 434 8.29 -4.75 9.53
CA GLU A 434 8.76 -4.19 10.79
C GLU A 434 7.79 -4.45 11.95
N ASN A 435 6.48 -4.51 11.67
CA ASN A 435 5.42 -4.70 12.66
C ASN A 435 5.07 -6.17 12.90
N ALA A 436 5.66 -7.10 12.13
CA ALA A 436 5.40 -8.53 12.29
C ALA A 436 5.93 -9.07 13.63
N PRO A 437 5.21 -10.02 14.28
CA PRO A 437 5.70 -10.73 15.46
C PRO A 437 7.03 -11.42 15.21
N GLU A 438 7.90 -11.49 16.23
CA GLU A 438 9.25 -12.04 16.08
C GLU A 438 9.27 -13.49 15.58
N SER A 439 8.21 -14.26 15.87
CA SER A 439 8.05 -15.65 15.39
C SER A 439 7.84 -15.78 13.88
N SER A 440 7.26 -14.78 13.24
CA SER A 440 6.93 -14.75 11.80
C SER A 440 7.78 -13.76 11.01
N LYS A 441 8.49 -12.86 11.69
CA LYS A 441 9.25 -11.75 11.10
C LYS A 441 10.25 -12.16 10.03
N GLU A 442 11.01 -13.25 10.21
CA GLU A 442 11.93 -13.75 9.17
C GLU A 442 11.18 -14.09 7.88
N LEU A 443 10.03 -14.77 7.99
CA LEU A 443 9.22 -15.17 6.85
C LEU A 443 8.50 -13.99 6.20
N THR A 444 7.98 -13.05 7.01
CA THR A 444 7.35 -11.83 6.50
C THR A 444 8.33 -10.98 5.70
N ASN A 445 9.57 -10.82 6.17
CA ASN A 445 10.64 -10.13 5.43
C ASN A 445 10.96 -10.79 4.08
N ILE A 446 10.91 -12.13 4.02
CA ILE A 446 11.12 -12.87 2.77
C ILE A 446 9.98 -12.64 1.79
N ILE A 447 8.73 -12.68 2.25
CA ILE A 447 7.58 -12.44 1.39
C ILE A 447 7.58 -11.00 0.87
N TYR A 448 7.84 -10.02 1.75
CA TYR A 448 8.02 -8.62 1.34
C TYR A 448 9.09 -8.50 0.25
N LEU A 449 10.29 -9.07 0.47
CA LEU A 449 11.38 -8.95 -0.50
C LEU A 449 11.04 -9.64 -1.84
N ALA A 450 10.40 -10.81 -1.79
CA ALA A 450 9.94 -11.52 -2.97
C ALA A 450 8.94 -10.69 -3.79
N ASP A 451 7.98 -10.07 -3.12
CA ASP A 451 6.99 -9.18 -3.75
C ASP A 451 7.63 -7.94 -4.37
N MET A 452 8.57 -7.30 -3.65
CA MET A 452 9.34 -6.16 -4.19
C MET A 452 10.17 -6.55 -5.43
N ILE A 453 10.78 -7.74 -5.44
CA ILE A 453 11.54 -8.22 -6.62
C ILE A 453 10.60 -8.44 -7.82
N ALA A 454 9.41 -8.99 -7.60
CA ALA A 454 8.40 -9.18 -8.65
C ALA A 454 7.98 -7.82 -9.25
N HIS A 455 7.56 -6.88 -8.40
CA HIS A 455 7.17 -5.54 -8.83
C HIS A 455 8.30 -4.77 -9.52
N TYR A 456 9.54 -4.88 -9.04
CA TYR A 456 10.71 -4.25 -9.68
C TYR A 456 10.98 -4.83 -11.07
N SER A 457 10.87 -6.16 -11.22
CA SER A 457 11.05 -6.85 -12.51
C SER A 457 10.02 -6.41 -13.56
N GLU A 458 8.83 -5.99 -13.13
CA GLU A 458 7.77 -5.46 -13.99
C GLU A 458 7.89 -3.95 -14.24
N GLY A 459 8.86 -3.27 -13.62
CA GLY A 459 9.03 -1.82 -13.71
C GLY A 459 7.93 -1.02 -12.98
N LEU A 460 7.26 -1.64 -12.00
CA LEU A 460 6.21 -0.99 -11.21
C LEU A 460 6.75 -0.19 -10.03
N ILE A 461 7.97 -0.50 -9.56
CA ILE A 461 8.67 0.21 -8.49
C ILE A 461 10.15 0.39 -8.83
N ASP A 462 10.75 1.43 -8.27
CA ASP A 462 12.19 1.69 -8.30
C ASP A 462 12.89 1.12 -7.06
N PHE A 463 14.19 0.82 -7.16
CA PHE A 463 15.00 0.32 -6.03
C PHE A 463 14.95 1.23 -4.80
N ALA A 464 14.82 2.54 -4.99
CA ALA A 464 14.72 3.53 -3.91
C ALA A 464 13.42 3.43 -3.09
N GLN A 465 12.41 2.69 -3.56
CA GLN A 465 11.12 2.49 -2.89
C GLN A 465 11.11 1.28 -1.94
N ILE A 466 12.17 0.47 -1.96
CA ILE A 466 12.28 -0.75 -1.15
C ILE A 466 12.79 -0.40 0.24
N ASP A 467 12.21 -1.04 1.27
CA ASP A 467 12.61 -0.81 2.65
C ASP A 467 14.09 -1.13 2.87
N THR A 468 14.82 -0.13 3.38
CA THR A 468 16.27 -0.21 3.58
C THR A 468 16.66 -1.20 4.68
N ASP A 469 15.86 -1.30 5.75
CA ASP A 469 16.12 -2.21 6.86
C ASP A 469 15.96 -3.66 6.37
N VAL A 470 14.99 -3.91 5.48
CA VAL A 470 14.85 -5.22 4.81
C VAL A 470 16.07 -5.50 3.92
N LEU A 471 16.47 -4.57 3.05
CA LEU A 471 17.65 -4.75 2.20
C LEU A 471 18.92 -5.06 3.01
N GLU A 472 19.11 -4.36 4.14
CA GLU A 472 20.21 -4.61 5.07
C GLU A 472 20.15 -6.03 5.68
N ASN A 473 18.97 -6.50 6.08
CA ASN A 473 18.77 -7.86 6.61
C ASN A 473 19.20 -8.95 5.61
N PHE A 474 19.04 -8.70 4.30
CA PHE A 474 19.45 -9.62 3.23
C PHE A 474 20.85 -9.33 2.67
N ASN A 475 21.60 -8.39 3.27
CA ASN A 475 22.92 -7.94 2.80
C ASN A 475 22.90 -7.45 1.34
N ILE A 476 21.82 -6.79 0.93
CA ILE A 476 21.69 -6.16 -0.39
C ILE A 476 22.08 -4.70 -0.25
N THR A 477 23.21 -4.32 -0.85
CA THR A 477 23.84 -3.01 -0.63
C THR A 477 23.75 -2.07 -1.84
N SER A 478 23.36 -2.59 -3.00
CA SER A 478 23.28 -1.82 -4.24
C SER A 478 22.14 -2.30 -5.14
N GLU A 479 21.67 -1.38 -5.99
CA GLU A 479 20.69 -1.68 -7.03
C GLU A 479 21.20 -2.74 -8.01
N GLU A 480 22.49 -2.70 -8.37
CA GLU A 480 23.10 -3.70 -9.25
C GLU A 480 23.02 -5.11 -8.66
N GLN A 481 23.25 -5.25 -7.34
CA GLN A 481 23.10 -6.52 -6.64
C GLN A 481 21.64 -6.99 -6.63
N PHE A 482 20.71 -6.07 -6.39
CA PHE A 482 19.28 -6.35 -6.39
C PHE A 482 18.79 -6.81 -7.78
N GLN A 483 19.15 -6.06 -8.84
CA GLN A 483 18.86 -6.42 -10.23
C GLN A 483 19.41 -7.80 -10.57
N GLY A 484 20.66 -8.11 -10.18
CA GLY A 484 21.25 -9.43 -10.42
C GLY A 484 20.52 -10.57 -9.69
N ILE A 485 19.90 -10.31 -8.53
CA ILE A 485 19.01 -11.28 -7.86
C ILE A 485 17.71 -11.43 -8.64
N ALA A 486 17.07 -10.31 -9.01
CA ALA A 486 15.83 -10.28 -9.77
C ALA A 486 15.94 -11.05 -11.11
N ASP A 487 17.00 -10.79 -11.87
CA ASP A 487 17.24 -11.43 -13.17
C ASP A 487 17.39 -12.95 -13.05
N ARG A 488 18.11 -13.42 -12.03
CA ARG A 488 18.29 -14.87 -11.78
C ARG A 488 16.99 -15.54 -11.40
N LEU A 489 16.20 -14.90 -10.54
CA LEU A 489 14.91 -15.42 -10.11
C LEU A 489 13.92 -15.44 -11.28
N SER A 490 13.82 -14.35 -12.05
CA SER A 490 12.98 -14.26 -13.25
C SER A 490 13.37 -15.29 -14.32
N THR A 491 14.67 -15.45 -14.58
CA THR A 491 15.16 -16.48 -15.52
C THR A 491 14.80 -17.89 -15.06
N SER A 492 14.86 -18.15 -13.75
CA SER A 492 14.55 -19.46 -13.19
C SER A 492 13.05 -19.75 -13.16
N PHE A 493 12.21 -18.72 -13.02
CA PHE A 493 10.75 -18.84 -13.05
C PHE A 493 10.22 -19.13 -14.46
N ASN A 494 10.85 -18.56 -15.48
CA ASN A 494 10.44 -18.70 -16.88
C ASN A 494 11.01 -19.97 -17.59
N ARG A 495 11.78 -20.79 -16.88
CA ARG A 495 12.31 -22.09 -17.36
C ARG A 495 11.40 -23.22 -16.92
#